data_AF-A0A2M9NMS0-F1
#
_entry.id   AF-A0A2M9NMS0-F1
#
_cell.length_a   1.000
_cell.length_b   1.000
_cell.length_c   1.000
_cell.angle_alpha   90.00
_cell.angle_beta   90.00
_cell.angle_gamma   90.00
#
_symmetry.space_group_name_H-M   'P 1'
#
loop_
_entity.id
_entity.type
_entity.pdbx_description
1 polymer ?
#
loop_
_entity_poly.entity_id
_entity_poly.type
_entity_poly.pdbx_seq_one_letter_code
_entity_poly.pdbx_strand_id
1 'polypeptide(L)' 'PRGYRILHKIPRLPVLIIENLVNQFESFSEVNKASVEDLDDVEGIGEVRANKIKEGLRILKNQLVTNRRM' A
#
# COMPACT_ATOMS: atom_id res chain seq x y z
N PRO A 1 9.54 -2.73 10.59
CA PRO A 1 8.21 -2.38 11.15
C PRO A 1 7.10 -2.82 10.19
N ARG A 2 5.95 -3.29 10.69
CA ARG A 2 4.89 -3.95 9.89
C ARG A 2 4.27 -3.09 8.78
N GLY A 3 4.32 -1.76 8.89
CA GLY A 3 3.93 -0.87 7.80
C GLY A 3 2.66 -0.06 7.99
N TYR A 4 1.86 -0.35 9.03
CA TYR A 4 0.60 0.34 9.34
C TYR A 4 0.69 1.86 9.18
N ARG A 5 1.70 2.50 9.79
CA ARG A 5 1.87 3.97 9.74
C ARG A 5 1.97 4.54 8.32
N ILE A 6 2.57 3.82 7.38
CA ILE A 6 2.72 4.28 5.99
C ILE A 6 1.46 3.96 5.21
N LEU A 7 0.88 2.77 5.41
CA LEU A 7 -0.35 2.35 4.74
C LEU A 7 -1.56 3.25 5.10
N HIS A 8 -1.64 3.73 6.35
CA HIS A 8 -2.64 4.72 6.75
C HIS A 8 -2.51 6.08 6.06
N LYS A 9 -1.38 6.38 5.40
CA LYS A 9 -1.23 7.60 4.61
C LYS A 9 -1.85 7.47 3.22
N ILE A 10 -2.23 6.27 2.78
CA ILE A 10 -2.93 6.05 1.52
C ILE A 10 -4.37 6.56 1.69
N PRO A 11 -4.80 7.59 0.93
CA PRO A 11 -6.13 8.16 1.08
C PRO A 11 -7.22 7.12 0.80
N ARG A 12 -8.27 7.12 1.62
CA ARG A 12 -9.49 6.29 1.43
C ARG A 12 -9.23 4.78 1.44
N LEU A 13 -8.11 4.32 1.99
CA LEU A 13 -7.83 2.91 2.20
C LEU A 13 -8.51 2.44 3.51
N PRO A 14 -9.47 1.49 3.48
CA PRO A 14 -10.13 1.00 4.68
C PRO A 14 -9.16 0.29 5.62
N VAL A 15 -9.40 0.38 6.94
CA VAL A 15 -8.55 -0.27 7.97
C VAL A 15 -8.46 -1.78 7.77
N LEU A 16 -9.57 -2.44 7.44
CA LEU A 16 -9.59 -3.87 7.15
C LEU A 16 -8.62 -4.26 6.01
N ILE A 17 -8.52 -3.44 4.97
CA ILE A 17 -7.59 -3.70 3.88
C ILE A 17 -6.14 -3.53 4.34
N ILE A 18 -5.87 -2.55 5.20
CA ILE A 18 -4.54 -2.37 5.80
C ILE A 18 -4.17 -3.60 6.64
N GLU A 19 -5.11 -4.13 7.42
CA GLU A 19 -4.90 -5.35 8.20
C GLU A 19 -4.60 -6.54 7.29
N ASN A 20 -5.40 -6.76 6.25
CA ASN A 20 -5.19 -7.86 5.30
C ASN A 20 -3.83 -7.75 4.59
N LEU A 21 -3.45 -6.55 4.14
CA LEU A 21 -2.14 -6.30 3.54
C LEU A 21 -0.99 -6.59 4.51
N VAL A 22 -1.10 -6.15 5.76
CA VAL A 22 -0.05 -6.40 6.76
C VAL A 22 0.02 -7.88 7.13
N ASN A 23 -1.11 -8.57 7.21
CA ASN A 23 -1.16 -10.00 7.52
C ASN A 23 -0.57 -10.83 6.38
N GLN A 24 -0.81 -10.45 5.11
CA GLN A 24 -0.33 -11.21 3.95
C GLN A 24 1.13 -10.93 3.59
N PHE A 25 1.58 -9.68 3.68
CA PHE A 25 2.93 -9.30 3.24
C PHE A 25 3.93 -9.13 4.40
N GLU A 26 3.46 -9.15 5.65
CA GLU A 26 4.23 -9.05 6.90
C GLU A 26 5.03 -7.74 7.12
N SER A 27 5.32 -6.99 6.05
CA SER A 27 6.06 -5.75 6.08
C SER A 27 5.67 -4.81 4.94
N PHE A 28 5.83 -3.51 5.18
CA PHE A 28 5.63 -2.49 4.15
C PHE A 28 6.53 -2.67 2.92
N SER A 29 7.76 -3.18 3.13
CA SER A 29 8.70 -3.41 2.02
C SER A 29 8.09 -4.34 0.97
N GLU A 30 7.47 -5.42 1.43
CA GLU A 30 6.87 -6.42 0.57
C GLU A 30 5.60 -5.88 -0.09
N VAL A 31 4.74 -5.18 0.65
CA VAL A 31 3.57 -4.47 0.05
C VAL A 31 4.02 -3.50 -1.05
N ASN A 32 5.13 -2.79 -0.87
CA ASN A 32 5.62 -1.83 -1.85
C ASN A 32 6.17 -2.50 -3.13
N LYS A 33 6.73 -3.71 -3.00
CA LYS A 33 7.23 -4.50 -4.13
C LYS A 33 6.13 -5.26 -4.87
N ALA A 34 5.07 -5.66 -4.16
CA ALA A 34 3.93 -6.43 -4.66
C ALA A 34 3.40 -5.88 -6.00
N SER A 35 3.16 -6.77 -6.95
CA SER A 35 2.50 -6.46 -8.22
C SER A 35 1.02 -6.12 -8.03
N VAL A 36 0.30 -5.74 -9.08
CA VAL A 36 -1.15 -5.49 -8.97
C VAL A 36 -1.87 -6.82 -8.72
N GLU A 37 -1.38 -7.88 -9.36
CA GLU A 37 -1.84 -9.25 -9.22
C GLU A 37 -1.66 -9.76 -7.79
N ASP A 38 -0.48 -9.56 -7.18
CA ASP A 38 -0.24 -9.95 -5.78
C ASP A 38 -1.18 -9.21 -4.81
N LEU A 39 -1.54 -7.96 -5.12
CA LEU A 39 -2.46 -7.16 -4.31
C LEU A 39 -3.92 -7.58 -4.54
N ASP A 40 -4.27 -8.05 -5.73
CA ASP A 40 -5.60 -8.57 -6.06
C ASP A 40 -5.91 -9.86 -5.30
N ASP A 41 -4.90 -10.72 -5.12
CA ASP A 41 -4.96 -11.97 -4.36
C ASP A 41 -5.21 -11.78 -2.84
N VAL A 42 -5.17 -10.55 -2.35
CA VAL A 42 -5.48 -10.23 -0.95
C VAL A 42 -6.98 -10.15 -0.75
N GLU A 43 -7.47 -10.82 0.29
CA GLU A 43 -8.89 -10.86 0.62
C GLU A 43 -9.51 -9.44 0.68
N GLY A 44 -10.54 -9.22 -0.15
CA GLY A 44 -11.33 -7.99 -0.17
C GLY A 44 -10.72 -6.81 -0.93
N ILE A 45 -9.60 -6.98 -1.65
CA ILE A 45 -9.02 -5.93 -2.50
C ILE A 45 -9.71 -5.89 -3.87
N GLY A 46 -9.56 -6.91 -4.71
CA GLY A 46 -10.04 -6.85 -6.08
C GLY A 46 -9.23 -5.88 -6.96
N GLU A 47 -9.16 -6.14 -8.25
CA GLU A 47 -8.30 -5.44 -9.22
C GLU A 47 -8.40 -3.90 -9.14
N VAL A 48 -9.61 -3.36 -9.02
CA VAL A 48 -9.85 -1.91 -8.93
C VAL A 48 -9.19 -1.29 -7.70
N ARG A 49 -9.21 -1.96 -6.55
CA ARG A 49 -8.55 -1.44 -5.33
C ARG A 49 -7.05 -1.71 -5.37
N ALA A 50 -6.61 -2.84 -5.93
CA ALA A 50 -5.20 -3.17 -6.11
C ALA A 50 -4.48 -2.07 -6.90
N ASN A 51 -5.06 -1.65 -8.02
CA ASN A 51 -4.58 -0.52 -8.82
C ASN A 51 -4.51 0.79 -8.02
N LYS A 52 -5.57 1.12 -7.25
CA LYS A 52 -5.59 2.34 -6.40
C LYS A 52 -4.54 2.31 -5.30
N ILE A 53 -4.29 1.14 -4.69
CA ILE A 53 -3.26 0.96 -3.67
C ILE A 53 -1.88 1.17 -4.28
N LYS A 54 -1.61 0.54 -5.43
CA LYS A 54 -0.33 0.69 -6.14
C LYS A 54 -0.05 2.14 -6.51
N GLU A 55 -1.07 2.85 -6.98
CA GLU A 55 -0.99 4.27 -7.28
C GLU A 55 -0.77 5.13 -6.02
N GLY A 56 -1.49 4.84 -4.93
CA GLY A 56 -1.30 5.52 -3.65
C GLY A 56 0.12 5.38 -3.11
N LEU A 57 0.71 4.18 -3.21
CA LEU A 57 2.10 3.92 -2.84
C LEU A 57 3.08 4.74 -3.71
N ARG A 58 2.83 4.84 -5.02
CA ARG A 58 3.63 5.64 -5.95
C ARG A 58 3.60 7.13 -5.59
N ILE A 59 2.41 7.68 -5.29
CA ILE A 59 2.24 9.08 -4.88
C ILE A 59 3.00 9.35 -3.58
N LEU A 60 2.87 8.48 -2.57
CA LEU A 60 3.59 8.61 -1.30
C LEU A 60 5.12 8.61 -1.49
N LYS A 61 5.63 7.72 -2.36
CA LYS A 61 7.06 7.69 -2.71
C LYS A 61 7.51 9.02 -3.32
N ASN A 62 6.73 9.56 -4.27
CA ASN A 62 7.05 10.83 -4.91
C ASN A 62 7.06 11.98 -3.90
N GLN A 63 6.07 12.06 -3.01
CA GLN A 63 6.03 13.08 -1.95
C GLN A 63 7.26 13.01 -1.03
N LEU A 64 7.67 11.81 -0.63
CA LEU A 64 8.86 11.61 0.22
C LEU A 64 10.17 11.96 -0.47
N VAL A 65 10.24 11.85 -1.79
CA VAL A 65 11.42 12.27 -2.58
C VAL A 65 11.42 13.79 -2.73
N THR A 66 10.29 14.39 -3.10
CA THR A 66 10.16 15.84 -3.24
C THR A 66 10.46 16.56 -1.94
N ASN A 67 9.93 16.09 -0.81
CA ASN A 67 10.14 16.71 0.50
C ASN A 67 11.59 16.59 1.01
N ARG A 68 12.41 15.72 0.41
CA ARG A 68 13.85 15.60 0.70
C ARG A 68 14.72 16.50 -0.17
N ARG A 69 14.16 17.06 -1.25
CA ARG A 69 14.85 17.94 -2.21
C ARG A 69 14.51 19.42 -1.99
N MET A 70 13.60 19.73 -1.07
CA MET A 70 13.26 21.08 -0.64
C MET A 70 14.06 21.47 0.59
#